data_AF-A0A9P7Q9J1-F1
#
_entry.id   AF-A0A9P7Q9J1-F1
#
_cell.length_a   1.000
_cell.length_b   1.000
_cell.length_c   1.000
_cell.angle_alpha   90.00
_cell.angle_beta   90.00
_cell.angle_gamma   90.00
#
_symmetry.space_group_name_H-M   'P 1'
#
loop_
_entity.id
_entity.type
_entity.pdbx_description
1 polymer ?
#
loop_
_entity_poly.entity_id
_entity_poly.type
_entity_poly.pdbx_seq_one_letter_code
_entity_poly.pdbx_strand_id
1 'polypeptide(L)'
;MSNLELGDSPSVLEAASHTRHASKGKNGPQRIHGPILFCPDCADNPEGFRETHELERHRKAKHQACVKRFVCRDPTEAGLVSKLSALQPLSECKVCARGKEYRRKENAAAHLRNGHFKNKPPRNQNSVKEPGGGRNQQPMISLSDLSLWIMEFTVNFGEDCKASNGE
;
A
#
# COMPACT_ATOMS: atom_id res chain seq x y z
N MET A 1 34.83 66.54 -18.03
CA MET A 1 34.05 65.33 -17.69
C MET A 1 35.02 64.15 -17.78
N SER A 2 35.82 63.92 -16.73
CA SER A 2 35.55 63.03 -15.59
C SER A 2 35.72 61.54 -15.92
N ASN A 3 36.97 61.08 -15.82
CA ASN A 3 37.50 59.93 -15.05
C ASN A 3 36.59 58.77 -14.58
N LEU A 4 37.17 57.58 -14.71
CA LEU A 4 37.32 56.46 -13.74
C LEU A 4 36.29 55.32 -13.65
N GLU A 5 36.90 54.17 -13.34
CA GLU A 5 36.53 52.75 -13.35
C GLU A 5 35.33 52.29 -12.50
N LEU A 6 35.18 50.95 -12.50
CA LEU A 6 34.47 50.03 -11.60
C LEU A 6 33.15 49.55 -12.22
N GLY A 7 32.96 48.29 -12.60
CA GLY A 7 33.41 47.05 -11.96
C GLY A 7 32.19 46.40 -11.30
N ASP A 8 31.74 45.25 -11.79
CA ASP A 8 31.60 43.99 -11.03
C ASP A 8 30.88 42.93 -11.87
N SER A 9 31.35 41.69 -11.73
CA SER A 9 30.73 40.48 -12.29
C SER A 9 29.56 40.02 -11.40
N PRO A 10 29.40 38.73 -11.11
CA PRO A 10 28.63 37.73 -11.86
C PRO A 10 27.32 37.36 -11.12
N SER A 11 26.41 36.60 -11.75
CA SER A 11 25.88 35.39 -11.09
C SER A 11 24.99 34.55 -12.03
N VAL A 12 25.62 33.50 -12.57
CA VAL A 12 25.12 32.11 -12.66
C VAL A 12 23.60 31.91 -12.76
N LEU A 13 23.10 31.73 -13.98
CA LEU A 13 21.86 30.98 -14.21
C LEU A 13 22.22 29.49 -14.26
N GLU A 14 22.29 28.87 -13.08
CA GLU A 14 22.49 27.43 -12.91
C GLU A 14 21.22 26.70 -13.36
N ALA A 15 21.19 26.27 -14.62
CA ALA A 15 20.20 25.31 -15.09
C ALA A 15 20.53 23.95 -14.46
N ALA A 16 19.83 23.61 -13.38
CA ALA A 16 19.88 22.30 -12.73
C ALA A 16 19.44 21.22 -13.74
N SER A 17 20.42 20.72 -14.49
CA SER A 17 20.31 19.54 -15.32
C SER A 17 20.05 18.36 -14.39
N HIS A 18 18.87 17.74 -14.50
CA HIS A 18 18.64 16.42 -13.91
C HIS A 18 19.51 15.41 -14.64
N THR A 19 20.78 15.31 -14.25
CA THR A 19 21.69 14.28 -14.72
C THR A 19 21.18 12.97 -14.17
N ARG A 20 20.48 12.20 -15.00
CA ARG A 20 20.20 10.79 -14.72
C ARG A 20 21.57 10.11 -14.66
N HIS A 21 21.97 9.67 -13.47
CA HIS A 21 23.16 8.84 -13.34
C HIS A 21 22.95 7.57 -14.17
N ALA A 22 23.65 7.48 -15.30
CA ALA A 22 23.73 6.27 -16.10
C ALA A 22 24.31 5.16 -15.21
N SER A 23 23.49 4.15 -14.92
CA SER A 23 23.92 2.96 -14.21
C SER A 23 25.04 2.31 -15.04
N LYS A 24 26.28 2.39 -14.54
CA LYS A 24 27.42 1.73 -15.18
C LYS A 24 27.12 0.24 -15.23
N GLY A 25 26.86 -0.29 -16.43
CA GLY A 25 26.62 -1.70 -16.67
C GLY A 25 27.84 -2.50 -16.25
N LYS A 26 27.79 -3.06 -15.03
CA LYS A 26 28.73 -4.10 -14.61
C LYS A 26 28.24 -5.38 -15.25
N ASN A 27 28.90 -5.80 -16.33
CA ASN A 27 28.80 -7.16 -16.86
C ASN A 27 29.45 -8.09 -15.83
N GLY A 28 28.75 -8.35 -14.73
CA GLY A 28 29.08 -9.42 -13.80
C GLY A 28 28.90 -10.78 -14.50
N PRO A 29 29.47 -11.86 -13.95
CA PRO A 29 29.22 -13.21 -14.43
C PRO A 29 27.72 -13.39 -14.62
N GLN A 30 27.30 -13.85 -15.80
CA GLN A 30 25.89 -14.18 -16.01
C GLN A 30 25.51 -15.18 -14.92
N ARG A 31 24.51 -14.84 -14.10
CA ARG A 31 23.98 -15.75 -13.08
C ARG A 31 23.60 -17.03 -13.83
N ILE A 32 24.32 -18.12 -13.56
CA ILE A 32 23.93 -19.43 -14.07
C ILE A 32 22.51 -19.68 -13.55
N HIS A 33 21.56 -19.67 -14.47
CA HIS A 33 20.16 -19.88 -14.13
C HIS A 33 20.00 -21.31 -13.62
N GLY A 34 19.44 -21.44 -12.42
CA GLY A 34 19.12 -22.73 -11.83
C GLY A 34 18.05 -23.48 -12.64
N PRO A 35 17.69 -24.70 -12.23
CA PRO A 35 16.65 -25.48 -12.89
C PRO A 35 15.33 -24.72 -12.92
N ILE A 36 14.63 -24.80 -14.06
CA ILE A 36 13.27 -24.26 -14.19
C ILE A 36 12.31 -25.13 -13.39
N LEU A 37 11.47 -24.50 -12.58
CA LEU A 37 10.49 -25.16 -11.72
C LEU A 37 9.09 -25.01 -12.31
N PHE A 38 8.29 -26.06 -12.26
CA PHE A 38 6.89 -26.02 -12.72
C PHE A 38 5.92 -26.19 -11.55
N CYS A 39 4.72 -25.63 -11.69
CA CYS A 39 3.67 -25.86 -10.69
C CYS A 39 3.11 -27.28 -10.86
N PRO A 40 3.03 -28.09 -9.79
CA PRO A 40 2.44 -29.42 -9.88
C PRO A 40 0.90 -29.37 -9.99
N ASP A 41 0.28 -28.27 -9.57
CA ASP A 41 -1.16 -28.14 -9.43
C ASP A 41 -1.83 -27.51 -10.67
N CYS A 42 -1.07 -26.82 -11.54
CA CYS A 42 -1.58 -26.28 -12.80
C CYS A 42 -0.50 -26.03 -13.87
N ALA A 43 -0.95 -25.84 -15.11
CA ALA A 43 -0.11 -25.53 -16.27
C ALA A 43 -0.21 -24.04 -16.71
N ASP A 44 -0.61 -23.13 -15.82
CA ASP A 44 -0.80 -21.69 -16.11
C ASP A 44 0.48 -21.00 -16.61
N ASN A 45 1.66 -21.55 -16.28
CA ASN A 45 2.94 -20.96 -16.60
C ASN A 45 3.83 -21.97 -17.36
N PRO A 46 3.68 -22.08 -18.70
CA PRO A 46 4.38 -23.08 -19.49
C PRO A 46 5.88 -22.80 -19.66
N GLU A 47 6.34 -21.56 -19.42
CA GLU A 47 7.78 -21.22 -19.37
C GLU A 47 8.42 -21.67 -18.04
N GLY A 48 7.60 -21.94 -17.01
CA GLY A 48 8.05 -22.29 -15.66
C GLY A 48 8.54 -21.09 -14.84
N PHE A 49 9.09 -21.38 -13.67
CA PHE A 49 9.59 -20.43 -12.68
C PHE A 49 11.10 -20.56 -12.55
N ARG A 50 11.80 -19.43 -12.37
CA ARG A 50 13.26 -19.40 -12.27
C ARG A 50 13.75 -19.64 -10.85
N GLU A 51 12.90 -19.32 -9.86
CA GLU A 51 13.23 -19.44 -8.45
C GLU A 51 12.12 -20.15 -7.67
N THR A 52 12.50 -20.83 -6.58
CA THR A 52 11.57 -21.49 -5.66
C THR A 52 10.55 -20.52 -5.07
N HIS A 53 10.99 -19.30 -4.75
CA HIS A 53 10.13 -18.22 -4.24
C HIS A 53 9.07 -17.77 -5.26
N GLU A 54 9.39 -17.77 -6.55
CA GLU A 54 8.41 -17.43 -7.60
C GLU A 54 7.32 -18.50 -7.68
N LEU A 55 7.71 -19.77 -7.67
CA LEU A 55 6.77 -20.90 -7.66
C LEU A 55 5.91 -20.90 -6.39
N GLU A 56 6.52 -20.65 -5.22
CA GLU A 56 5.77 -20.56 -3.96
C GLU A 56 4.76 -19.41 -3.98
N ARG A 57 5.17 -18.24 -4.48
CA ARG A 57 4.27 -17.09 -4.64
C ARG A 57 3.12 -17.42 -5.59
N HIS A 58 3.40 -18.11 -6.69
CA HIS A 58 2.37 -18.58 -7.61
C HIS A 58 1.38 -19.51 -6.92
N ARG A 59 1.88 -20.56 -6.25
CA ARG A 59 1.04 -21.54 -5.54
C ARG A 59 0.20 -20.87 -4.47
N LYS A 60 0.76 -19.94 -3.70
CA LYS A 60 0.01 -19.15 -2.71
C LYS A 60 -1.02 -18.22 -3.32
N ALA A 61 -0.79 -17.71 -4.53
CA ALA A 61 -1.70 -16.81 -5.21
C ALA A 61 -2.85 -17.52 -5.92
N LYS A 62 -2.60 -18.72 -6.47
CA LYS A 62 -3.53 -19.47 -7.32
C LYS A 62 -4.18 -20.66 -6.65
N HIS A 63 -3.43 -21.36 -5.78
CA HIS A 63 -3.80 -22.67 -5.24
C HIS A 63 -4.07 -22.64 -3.74
N GLN A 64 -4.10 -21.47 -3.12
CA GLN A 64 -4.47 -21.37 -1.72
C GLN A 64 -5.99 -21.61 -1.57
N ALA A 65 -6.35 -22.84 -1.16
CA ALA A 65 -7.73 -23.31 -1.06
C ALA A 65 -8.64 -22.41 -0.21
N CYS A 66 -8.12 -21.87 0.88
CA CYS A 66 -8.78 -20.78 1.58
C CYS A 66 -7.84 -19.67 2.03
N VAL A 67 -8.33 -18.44 1.87
CA VAL A 67 -7.59 -17.23 2.19
C VAL A 67 -8.41 -16.42 3.18
N LYS A 68 -7.80 -16.13 4.33
CA LYS A 68 -8.33 -15.16 5.29
C LYS A 68 -8.32 -13.77 4.67
N ARG A 69 -9.48 -13.13 4.62
CA ARG A 69 -9.71 -11.79 4.11
C ARG A 69 -10.32 -10.91 5.18
N PHE A 70 -10.17 -9.62 4.99
CA PHE A 70 -10.66 -8.59 5.90
C PHE A 70 -11.40 -7.53 5.10
N VAL A 71 -12.53 -7.04 5.61
CA VAL A 71 -13.28 -5.93 5.03
C VAL A 71 -13.60 -4.91 6.10
N CYS A 72 -13.70 -3.64 5.72
CA CYS A 72 -14.15 -2.57 6.61
C CYS A 72 -15.67 -2.68 6.78
N ARG A 73 -16.15 -2.64 8.02
CA ARG A 73 -17.58 -2.62 8.35
C ARG A 73 -17.90 -1.49 9.32
N ASP A 74 -19.14 -1.01 9.30
CA ASP A 74 -19.62 -0.13 10.35
C ASP A 74 -20.02 -1.00 11.56
N PRO A 75 -19.48 -0.75 12.77
CA PRO A 75 -19.89 -1.47 13.97
C PRO A 75 -21.35 -1.19 14.33
N THR A 76 -21.88 0.00 14.04
CA THR A 76 -23.28 0.36 14.30
C THR A 76 -24.24 -0.53 13.53
N GLU A 77 -23.94 -0.81 12.26
CA GLU A 77 -24.73 -1.72 11.40
C GLU A 77 -24.71 -3.17 11.93
N ALA A 78 -23.65 -3.54 12.66
CA ALA A 78 -23.51 -4.85 13.31
C ALA A 78 -24.06 -4.89 14.75
N GLY A 79 -24.71 -3.81 15.23
CA GLY A 79 -25.21 -3.71 16.61
C GLY A 79 -24.11 -3.61 17.67
N LEU A 80 -22.89 -3.23 17.28
CA LEU A 80 -21.73 -3.10 18.16
C LEU A 80 -21.51 -1.63 18.53
N VAL A 81 -21.20 -1.37 19.80
CA VAL A 81 -20.88 -0.03 20.27
C VAL A 81 -19.38 0.20 20.16
N SER A 82 -18.95 1.06 19.24
CA SER A 82 -17.55 1.51 19.16
C SER A 82 -17.34 2.86 19.84
N LYS A 83 -16.18 3.02 20.48
CA LYS A 83 -15.73 4.30 21.07
C LYS A 83 -15.32 5.34 20.01
N LEU A 84 -15.05 4.87 18.79
CA LEU A 84 -14.64 5.71 17.67
C LEU A 84 -15.88 6.10 16.86
N SER A 85 -15.87 7.31 16.31
CA SER A 85 -16.86 7.77 15.34
C SER A 85 -16.15 8.07 14.03
N ALA A 86 -16.64 7.49 12.93
CA ALA A 86 -16.11 7.76 11.60
C ALA A 86 -16.57 9.15 11.14
N LEU A 87 -15.61 10.01 10.79
CA LEU A 87 -15.87 11.35 10.27
C LEU A 87 -16.40 11.30 8.83
N GLN A 88 -15.97 10.29 8.07
CA GLN A 88 -16.47 10.00 6.75
C GLN A 88 -17.19 8.65 6.80
N PRO A 89 -18.50 8.55 6.52
CA PRO A 89 -19.24 7.29 6.51
C PRO A 89 -18.67 6.27 5.51
N LEU A 90 -18.82 4.97 5.79
CA LEU A 90 -18.35 3.91 4.88
C LEU A 90 -19.09 3.91 3.54
N SER A 91 -20.38 4.26 3.55
CA SER A 91 -21.23 4.40 2.36
C SER A 91 -20.70 5.44 1.36
N GLU A 92 -20.04 6.49 1.83
CA GLU A 92 -19.46 7.54 0.98
C GLU A 92 -18.06 7.20 0.45
N CYS A 93 -17.39 6.19 1.04
CA CYS A 93 -16.09 5.74 0.56
C CYS A 93 -16.28 4.78 -0.62
N LYS A 94 -15.85 5.18 -1.82
CA LYS A 94 -15.86 4.32 -3.02
C LYS A 94 -15.20 2.95 -2.83
N VAL A 95 -14.22 2.85 -1.93
CA VAL A 95 -13.49 1.60 -1.66
C VAL A 95 -14.30 0.69 -0.73
N CYS A 96 -14.87 1.25 0.35
CA CYS A 96 -15.72 0.50 1.27
C CYS A 96 -17.07 0.14 0.66
N ALA A 97 -17.70 1.06 -0.07
CA ALA A 97 -18.96 0.83 -0.78
C ALA A 97 -18.86 -0.31 -1.81
N ARG A 98 -17.67 -0.58 -2.35
CA ARG A 98 -17.40 -1.72 -3.25
C ARG A 98 -17.07 -3.02 -2.50
N GLY A 99 -17.07 -3.03 -1.17
CA GLY A 99 -16.71 -4.19 -0.37
C GLY A 99 -15.25 -4.62 -0.54
N LYS A 100 -14.30 -3.68 -0.62
CA LYS A 100 -12.90 -4.01 -0.87
C LYS A 100 -12.36 -5.00 0.18
N GLU A 101 -11.88 -6.13 -0.32
CA GLU A 101 -11.19 -7.12 0.50
C GLU A 101 -9.71 -6.81 0.65
N TYR A 102 -9.22 -6.97 1.88
CA TYR A 102 -7.83 -6.85 2.25
C TYR A 102 -7.26 -8.21 2.65
N ARG A 103 -6.00 -8.46 2.30
CA ARG A 103 -5.28 -9.69 2.67
C ARG A 103 -4.76 -9.68 4.12
N ARG A 104 -4.71 -8.50 4.74
CA ARG A 104 -4.15 -8.28 6.07
C ARG A 104 -5.01 -7.29 6.85
N LYS A 105 -5.17 -7.52 8.15
CA LYS A 105 -5.94 -6.65 9.04
C LYS A 105 -5.33 -5.25 9.15
N GLU A 106 -4.00 -5.15 9.14
CA GLU A 106 -3.28 -3.87 9.18
C GLU A 106 -3.57 -3.02 7.94
N ASN A 107 -3.77 -3.65 6.77
CA ASN A 107 -4.08 -2.94 5.54
C ASN A 107 -5.49 -2.33 5.60
N ALA A 108 -6.46 -3.07 6.14
CA ALA A 108 -7.80 -2.56 6.40
C ALA A 108 -7.75 -1.42 7.44
N ALA A 109 -6.98 -1.58 8.51
CA ALA A 109 -6.78 -0.53 9.52
C ALA A 109 -6.14 0.74 8.94
N ALA A 110 -5.13 0.59 8.06
CA ALA A 110 -4.50 1.72 7.37
C ALA A 110 -5.49 2.46 6.47
N HIS A 111 -6.39 1.73 5.80
CA HIS A 111 -7.46 2.34 5.04
C HIS A 111 -8.39 3.15 5.94
N LEU A 112 -8.85 2.56 7.05
CA LEU A 112 -9.72 3.21 8.03
C LEU A 112 -9.12 4.51 8.59
N ARG A 113 -7.86 4.46 9.05
CA ARG A 113 -7.17 5.63 9.61
C ARG A 113 -7.10 6.79 8.63
N ASN A 114 -6.77 6.52 7.36
CA ASN A 114 -6.58 7.56 6.35
C ASN A 114 -7.90 8.01 5.71
N GLY A 115 -8.88 7.11 5.65
CA GLY A 115 -10.14 7.29 4.95
C GLY A 115 -11.23 7.89 5.82
N HIS A 116 -11.38 7.37 7.04
CA HIS A 116 -12.58 7.52 7.85
C HIS A 116 -12.36 8.33 9.13
N PHE A 117 -11.16 8.29 9.70
CA PHE A 117 -10.87 8.94 10.98
C PHE A 117 -9.96 10.16 10.87
N LYS A 118 -9.40 10.45 9.69
CA LYS A 118 -8.58 11.64 9.45
C LYS A 118 -9.40 12.74 8.80
N ASN A 119 -9.41 13.92 9.40
CA ASN A 119 -9.92 15.13 8.75
C ASN A 119 -9.11 15.40 7.47
N LYS A 120 -9.75 15.19 6.31
CA LYS A 120 -9.21 15.67 5.04
C LYS A 120 -9.58 17.15 4.94
N PRO A 121 -8.62 18.07 4.78
CA PRO A 121 -8.98 19.44 4.46
C PRO A 121 -9.76 19.46 3.14
N PRO A 122 -10.76 20.35 2.99
CA PRO A 122 -11.54 20.44 1.77
C PRO A 122 -10.59 20.68 0.58
N ARG A 123 -10.78 19.92 -0.50
CA ARG A 123 -9.90 19.87 -1.69
C ARG A 123 -9.90 21.16 -2.55
N ASN A 124 -10.43 22.26 -2.03
CA ASN A 124 -10.56 23.53 -2.71
C ASN A 124 -10.22 24.65 -1.72
N GLN A 125 -8.98 25.12 -1.75
CA GLN A 125 -8.60 26.49 -2.13
C GLN A 125 -7.07 26.50 -2.26
N ASN A 126 -6.56 27.43 -3.06
CA ASN A 126 -5.16 27.72 -3.35
C ASN A 126 -4.23 27.73 -2.11
N SER A 127 -3.84 26.56 -1.59
CA SER A 127 -2.90 26.46 -0.48
C SER A 127 -1.49 26.42 -1.04
N VAL A 128 -0.79 27.53 -0.84
CA VAL A 128 0.68 27.62 -0.93
C VAL A 128 1.28 26.36 -0.31
N LYS A 129 2.21 25.75 -1.03
CA LYS A 129 2.95 24.58 -0.57
C LYS A 129 3.86 25.02 0.58
N GLU A 130 3.32 25.10 1.80
CA GLU A 130 4.11 25.40 2.99
C GLU A 130 5.21 24.34 3.12
N PRO A 131 6.50 24.73 3.09
CA PRO A 131 7.61 23.81 3.32
C PRO A 131 7.74 23.63 4.84
N GLY A 132 6.82 22.83 5.41
CA GLY A 132 6.73 22.67 6.86
C GLY A 132 6.28 21.27 7.22
N GLY A 133 7.23 20.33 7.28
CA GLY A 133 7.08 18.96 7.79
C GLY A 133 6.82 18.91 9.30
N GLY A 134 5.79 19.61 9.77
CA GLY A 134 5.29 19.57 11.15
C GLY A 134 4.32 18.41 11.30
N ARG A 135 4.81 17.30 11.85
CA ARG A 135 4.02 16.11 12.18
C ARG A 135 2.98 16.48 13.24
N ASN A 136 1.76 16.82 12.84
CA ASN A 136 0.59 16.63 13.70
C ASN A 136 0.43 15.12 13.91
N GLN A 137 1.19 14.58 14.86
CA GLN A 137 1.11 13.21 15.35
C GLN A 137 -0.16 13.10 16.20
N GLN A 138 -1.32 13.26 15.57
CA GLN A 138 -2.55 12.74 16.16
C GLN A 138 -2.28 11.28 16.52
N PRO A 139 -2.50 10.87 17.79
CA PRO A 139 -2.20 9.52 18.23
C PRO A 139 -2.86 8.54 17.27
N MET A 140 -2.03 7.69 16.66
CA MET A 140 -2.52 6.76 15.66
C MET A 140 -3.47 5.80 16.37
N ILE A 141 -4.73 5.77 15.94
CA ILE A 141 -5.73 4.85 16.48
C ILE A 141 -5.17 3.43 16.43
N SER A 142 -5.16 2.76 17.58
CA SER A 142 -4.58 1.43 17.71
C SER A 142 -5.36 0.41 16.88
N LEU A 143 -4.69 -0.67 16.51
CA LEU A 143 -5.34 -1.77 15.78
C LEU A 143 -6.46 -2.42 16.63
N SER A 144 -6.32 -2.39 17.95
CA SER A 144 -7.33 -2.88 18.90
C SER A 144 -8.61 -2.06 18.83
N ASP A 145 -8.52 -0.74 18.74
CA ASP A 145 -9.70 0.15 18.66
C ASP A 145 -10.42 -0.01 17.31
N LEU A 146 -9.67 -0.31 16.24
CA LEU A 146 -10.20 -0.56 14.89
C LEU A 146 -10.71 -1.99 14.70
N SER A 147 -10.52 -2.88 15.68
CA SER A 147 -10.88 -4.29 15.53
C SER A 147 -12.38 -4.50 15.27
N LEU A 148 -13.25 -3.68 15.88
CA LEU A 148 -14.71 -3.74 15.67
C LEU A 148 -15.13 -3.27 14.26
N TRP A 149 -14.35 -2.36 13.68
CA TRP A 149 -14.53 -1.78 12.35
C TRP A 149 -13.99 -2.66 11.22
N ILE A 150 -13.37 -3.80 11.55
CA ILE A 150 -12.80 -4.72 10.57
C ILE A 150 -13.44 -6.09 10.79
N MET A 151 -14.15 -6.58 9.78
CA MET A 151 -14.67 -7.93 9.75
C MET A 151 -13.66 -8.86 9.09
N GLU A 152 -13.38 -9.99 9.75
CA GLU A 152 -12.59 -11.08 9.20
C GLU A 152 -13.53 -12.14 8.63
N PHE A 153 -13.19 -12.66 7.45
CA PHE A 153 -13.90 -13.78 6.83
C PHE A 153 -12.93 -14.63 6.00
N THR A 154 -13.31 -15.87 5.75
CA THR A 154 -12.52 -16.80 4.94
C THR A 154 -13.19 -16.96 3.58
N VAL A 155 -12.45 -16.77 2.51
CA VAL A 155 -12.91 -17.05 1.14
C VAL A 155 -12.35 -18.40 0.72
N ASN A 156 -13.23 -19.28 0.26
CA ASN A 156 -12.90 -20.61 -0.27
C ASN A 156 -12.78 -20.53 -1.80
N PHE A 157 -11.63 -20.95 -2.32
CA PHE A 157 -11.34 -21.03 -3.75
C PHE A 157 -11.21 -22.48 -4.25
N GLY A 158 -11.32 -23.48 -3.36
CA GLY A 158 -11.28 -24.92 -3.67
C GLY A 158 -12.02 -25.78 -2.64
N GLU A 159 -12.19 -27.08 -2.94
CA GLU A 159 -13.00 -28.03 -2.15
C GLU A 159 -12.36 -28.43 -0.80
N ASP A 160 -11.10 -28.08 -0.55
CA ASP A 160 -10.32 -28.60 0.59
C ASP A 160 -10.15 -27.61 1.76
N CYS A 161 -11.10 -26.71 2.00
CA CYS A 161 -10.98 -25.79 3.13
C CYS A 161 -11.32 -26.44 4.48
N LYS A 162 -10.35 -27.14 5.09
CA LYS A 162 -10.40 -27.40 6.53
C LYS A 162 -9.91 -26.16 7.26
N ALA A 163 -10.85 -25.40 7.83
CA ALA A 163 -10.54 -24.36 8.80
C ALA A 163 -9.75 -24.99 9.96
N SER A 164 -8.43 -24.84 9.97
CA SER A 164 -7.63 -25.09 11.15
C SER A 164 -7.98 -23.99 12.16
N ASN A 165 -9.01 -24.22 12.96
CA ASN A 165 -9.27 -23.44 14.17
C ASN A 165 -8.04 -23.63 15.06
N GLY A 166 -7.29 -22.53 15.27
CA GLY A 166 -6.16 -22.50 16.19
C GLY A 166 -6.70 -22.50 17.62
N GLU A 167 -6.21 -23.45 18.40
CA GLU A 167 -6.36 -23.55 19.86
C GLU A 167 -5.52 -22.48 20.58
#